data_AF-A0A968ZZB9-F1
#
_entry.id   AF-A0A968ZZB9-F1
#
_cell.length_a   1.000
_cell.length_b   1.000
_cell.length_c   1.000
_cell.angle_alpha   90.00
_cell.angle_beta   90.00
_cell.angle_gamma   90.00
#
_symmetry.space_group_name_H-M   'P 1'
#
loop_
_entity.id
_entity.type
_entity.pdbx_description
1 polymer ?
#
loop_
_entity_poly.entity_id
_entity_poly.type
_entity_poly.pdbx_seq_one_letter_code
_entity_poly.pdbx_strand_id
1 'polypeptide(L)'
;MYTQILIEGIRTELADINGDSIISADELHHYIYRKTKEASLEIYPFMYALGDSAHLTLMQLPAYTPEQEYRRSVEEYVSANYGTVTPQSRRVLDFLKENLGLSSQIAAALEAQVLLPHEEKRQKLEQYQQVYIEAIQLENPPHPIIRRRLRSLQRLLHLSDDEVRFAEEQIELQPAMLPPETEPRHEIEALSGKRAIAAVSDLSIDHGTVA
;
A
#
# COMPACT_ATOMS: atom_id res chain seq x y z
N MET A 1 -5.93 16.09 7.99
CA MET A 1 -5.57 14.68 8.26
C MET A 1 -4.93 14.47 9.64
N TYR A 2 -3.86 15.19 10.01
CA TYR A 2 -3.19 14.97 11.31
C TYR A 2 -4.13 15.00 12.53
N THR A 3 -4.93 16.06 12.67
CA THR A 3 -5.92 16.18 13.76
C THR A 3 -7.00 15.09 13.72
N GLN A 4 -7.32 14.57 12.53
CA GLN A 4 -8.29 13.50 12.37
C GLN A 4 -7.74 12.17 12.88
N ILE A 5 -6.46 11.86 12.63
CA ILE A 5 -5.77 10.70 13.19
C ILE A 5 -5.69 10.81 14.72
N LEU A 6 -5.43 12.01 15.24
CA LEU A 6 -5.38 12.25 16.69
C LEU A 6 -6.74 12.00 17.34
N ILE A 7 -7.80 12.60 16.77
CA ILE A 7 -9.18 12.36 17.23
C ILE A 7 -9.56 10.90 17.07
N GLU A 8 -9.16 10.24 15.99
CA GLU A 8 -9.40 8.82 15.76
C GLU A 8 -8.76 7.98 16.85
N GLY A 9 -7.46 8.15 17.14
CA GLY A 9 -6.75 7.38 18.16
C GLY A 9 -7.39 7.48 19.54
N ILE A 10 -7.86 8.69 19.91
CA ILE A 10 -8.57 8.90 21.17
C ILE A 10 -9.98 8.31 21.12
N ARG A 11 -10.78 8.64 20.09
CA ARG A 11 -12.19 8.24 20.00
C ARG A 11 -12.37 6.75 19.79
N THR A 12 -11.44 6.13 19.07
CA THR A 12 -11.44 4.69 18.83
C THR A 12 -10.66 3.92 19.89
N GLU A 13 -10.00 4.65 20.81
CA GLU A 13 -9.22 4.13 21.93
C GLU A 13 -8.02 3.25 21.51
N LEU A 14 -7.74 3.17 20.20
CA LEU A 14 -6.60 2.44 19.66
C LEU A 14 -5.25 3.08 19.98
N ALA A 15 -5.27 4.29 20.53
CA ALA A 15 -4.10 4.94 21.08
C ALA A 15 -3.70 4.42 22.47
N ASP A 16 -4.54 3.65 23.17
CA ASP A 16 -4.09 2.86 24.33
C ASP A 16 -3.44 1.57 23.79
N ILE A 17 -2.12 1.58 23.72
CA ILE A 17 -1.34 0.50 23.10
C ILE A 17 -1.11 -0.62 24.10
N ASN A 18 -0.92 -0.30 25.37
CA ASN A 18 -0.56 -1.27 26.41
C ASN A 18 -1.80 -1.93 27.06
N GLY A 19 -3.00 -1.36 26.87
CA GLY A 19 -4.28 -1.85 27.36
C GLY A 19 -4.60 -1.53 28.82
N ASP A 20 -3.91 -0.59 29.45
CA ASP A 20 -4.09 -0.23 30.86
C ASP A 20 -5.24 0.77 31.10
N SER A 21 -6.03 1.09 30.06
CA SER A 21 -7.10 2.08 30.06
C SER A 21 -6.59 3.51 30.28
N ILE A 22 -5.31 3.77 29.98
CA ILE A 22 -4.70 5.09 29.99
C ILE A 22 -4.16 5.34 28.58
N ILE A 23 -4.44 6.52 28.04
CA ILE A 23 -3.74 7.02 26.85
C ILE A 23 -2.71 8.02 27.35
N SER A 24 -1.45 7.59 27.36
CA SER A 24 -0.33 8.49 27.62
C SER A 24 0.05 9.32 26.39
N ALA A 25 0.83 10.37 26.61
CA ALA A 25 1.34 11.20 25.51
C ALA A 25 2.18 10.37 24.54
N ASP A 26 3.03 9.47 25.06
CA ASP A 26 3.86 8.55 24.29
C ASP A 26 3.03 7.60 23.42
N GLU A 27 1.98 6.99 23.98
CA GLU A 27 1.17 6.03 23.22
C GLU A 27 0.35 6.71 22.12
N LEU A 28 -0.22 7.88 22.42
CA LEU A 28 -0.89 8.67 21.39
C LEU A 28 0.10 9.09 20.29
N HIS A 29 1.32 9.45 20.65
CA HIS A 29 2.37 9.77 19.69
C HIS A 29 2.75 8.56 18.83
N HIS A 30 2.95 7.39 19.44
CA HIS A 30 3.22 6.14 18.73
C HIS A 30 2.09 5.76 17.77
N TYR A 31 0.84 5.90 18.21
CA TYR A 31 -0.33 5.68 17.37
C TYR A 31 -0.33 6.61 16.15
N ILE A 32 -0.14 7.92 16.38
CA ILE A 32 -0.09 8.91 15.30
C ILE A 32 1.06 8.62 14.35
N TYR A 33 2.25 8.33 14.87
CA TYR A 33 3.42 7.99 14.06
C TYR A 33 3.13 6.81 13.13
N ARG A 34 2.59 5.72 13.69
CA ARG A 34 2.20 4.53 12.93
C ARG A 34 1.17 4.89 11.85
N LYS A 35 0.09 5.61 12.21
CA LYS A 35 -0.98 5.97 11.28
C LYS A 35 -0.53 6.95 10.19
N THR A 36 0.39 7.86 10.50
CA THR A 36 1.00 8.75 9.50
C THR A 36 1.86 7.97 8.51
N LYS A 37 2.59 6.95 8.97
CA LYS A 37 3.36 6.05 8.11
C LYS A 37 2.44 5.20 7.23
N GLU A 38 1.39 4.62 7.81
CA GLU A 38 0.38 3.82 7.08
C GLU A 38 -0.33 4.63 6.00
N ALA A 39 -0.64 5.90 6.27
CA ALA A 39 -1.28 6.80 5.32
C ALA A 39 -0.30 7.44 4.31
N SER A 40 0.98 7.07 4.36
CA SER A 40 2.05 7.65 3.54
C SER A 40 2.04 9.18 3.54
N LEU A 41 1.81 9.78 4.72
CA LEU A 41 1.85 11.22 4.88
C LEU A 41 3.30 11.70 4.91
N GLU A 42 3.60 12.79 4.19
CA GLU A 42 4.88 13.51 4.28
C GLU A 42 4.96 14.37 5.56
N ILE A 43 4.56 13.81 6.71
CA ILE A 43 4.61 14.42 8.03
C ILE A 43 5.33 13.45 8.97
N TYR A 44 6.30 13.95 9.73
CA TYR A 44 7.07 13.18 10.69
C TYR A 44 6.75 13.69 12.10
N PRO A 45 5.80 13.08 12.80
CA PRO A 45 5.50 13.45 14.18
C PRO A 45 6.76 13.28 15.02
N PHE A 46 7.07 14.28 15.84
CA PHE A 46 8.16 14.20 16.82
C PHE A 46 7.65 14.70 18.17
N MET A 47 8.04 14.03 19.26
CA MET A 47 7.71 14.45 20.62
C MET A 47 8.97 14.97 21.32
N TYR A 48 8.88 16.18 21.89
CA TYR A 48 9.85 16.68 22.85
C TYR A 48 9.32 16.45 24.26
N ALA A 49 9.86 15.46 24.97
CA ALA A 49 9.56 15.19 26.37
C ALA A 49 10.78 15.52 27.25
N LEU A 50 10.53 16.17 28.39
CA LEU A 50 11.51 16.40 29.46
C LEU A 50 11.31 15.36 30.57
N GLY A 51 12.36 14.60 30.88
CA GLY A 51 12.27 13.52 31.88
C GLY A 51 11.16 12.53 31.54
N ASP A 52 10.29 12.24 32.51
CA ASP A 52 9.24 11.23 32.40
C ASP A 52 7.93 11.74 31.76
N SER A 53 7.92 12.95 31.19
CA SER A 53 6.71 13.58 30.64
C SER A 53 6.11 12.89 29.41
N ALA A 54 6.81 11.91 28.83
CA ALA A 54 6.25 11.03 27.80
C ALA A 54 5.13 10.14 28.36
N HIS A 55 5.26 9.70 29.62
CA HIS A 55 4.23 8.93 30.33
C HIS A 55 3.14 9.80 30.95
N LEU A 56 3.07 11.09 30.60
CA LEU A 56 1.98 11.96 31.03
C LEU A 56 0.65 11.37 30.55
N THR A 57 -0.21 11.03 31.49
CA THR A 57 -1.60 10.64 31.22
C THR A 57 -2.33 11.81 30.55
N LEU A 58 -2.73 11.62 29.29
CA LEU A 58 -3.56 12.58 28.58
C LEU A 58 -5.04 12.30 28.79
N MET A 59 -5.41 11.02 28.86
CA MET A 59 -6.77 10.57 29.07
C MET A 59 -6.78 9.26 29.84
N GLN A 60 -7.74 9.12 30.75
CA GLN A 60 -8.08 7.84 31.36
C GLN A 60 -9.40 7.38 30.76
N LEU A 61 -9.40 6.18 30.19
CA LEU A 61 -10.57 5.54 29.61
C LEU A 61 -11.37 4.83 30.72
N PRO A 62 -12.70 4.68 30.57
CA PRO A 62 -13.42 3.71 31.36
C PRO A 62 -12.83 2.30 31.14
N ALA A 63 -13.04 1.39 32.09
CA ALA A 63 -12.66 -0.01 31.90
C ALA A 63 -13.27 -0.53 30.58
N TYR A 64 -12.47 -1.26 29.80
CA TYR A 64 -12.84 -1.75 28.48
C TYR A 64 -14.22 -2.40 28.46
N THR A 65 -15.04 -1.98 27.49
CA THR A 65 -16.27 -2.71 27.20
C THR A 65 -15.91 -4.02 26.49
N PRO A 66 -16.76 -5.05 26.59
CA PRO A 66 -16.53 -6.32 25.88
C PRO A 66 -16.30 -6.14 24.37
N GLU A 67 -16.96 -5.16 23.74
CA GLU A 67 -16.78 -4.82 22.32
C GLU A 67 -15.36 -4.30 22.01
N GLN A 68 -14.82 -3.46 22.89
CA GLN A 68 -13.52 -2.84 22.70
C GLN A 68 -12.39 -3.86 22.88
N GLU A 69 -12.49 -4.70 23.92
CA GLU A 69 -11.55 -5.80 24.15
C GLU A 69 -11.53 -6.75 22.95
N TYR A 70 -12.72 -7.11 22.45
CA TYR A 70 -12.85 -7.95 21.26
C TYR A 70 -12.19 -7.33 20.03
N ARG A 71 -12.48 -6.05 19.75
CA ARG A 71 -11.92 -5.33 18.61
C ARG A 71 -10.39 -5.30 18.66
N ARG A 72 -9.80 -5.02 19.83
CA ARG A 72 -8.33 -5.02 20.01
C ARG A 72 -7.73 -6.38 19.65
N SER A 73 -8.32 -7.47 20.15
CA SER A 73 -7.84 -8.82 19.81
C SER A 73 -7.93 -9.09 18.30
N VAL A 74 -9.01 -8.66 17.64
CA VAL A 74 -9.13 -8.79 16.17
C VAL A 74 -8.01 -8.02 15.47
N GLU A 75 -7.75 -6.77 15.85
CA GLU A 75 -6.70 -5.95 15.24
C GLU A 75 -5.30 -6.57 15.42
N GLU A 76 -5.02 -7.13 16.60
CA GLU A 76 -3.76 -7.83 16.88
C GLU A 76 -3.59 -9.03 15.96
N TYR A 77 -4.59 -9.92 15.88
CA TYR A 77 -4.51 -11.12 15.04
C TYR A 77 -4.48 -10.79 13.55
N VAL A 78 -5.22 -9.77 13.10
CA VAL A 78 -5.26 -9.34 11.70
C VAL A 78 -3.93 -8.70 11.31
N SER A 79 -3.35 -7.85 12.17
CA SER A 79 -2.05 -7.21 11.92
C SER A 79 -0.92 -8.22 11.89
N ALA A 80 -0.94 -9.22 12.78
CA ALA A 80 0.06 -10.28 12.82
C ALA A 80 0.02 -11.20 11.59
N ASN A 81 -1.13 -11.32 10.92
CA ASN A 81 -1.37 -12.23 9.80
C ASN A 81 -1.61 -11.49 8.47
N TYR A 82 -0.91 -10.36 8.27
CA TYR A 82 -0.94 -9.59 7.02
C TYR A 82 -2.34 -9.19 6.54
N GLY A 83 -3.23 -8.84 7.47
CA GLY A 83 -4.58 -8.41 7.13
C GLY A 83 -5.59 -9.54 6.96
N THR A 84 -5.26 -10.77 7.38
CA THR A 84 -6.15 -11.93 7.24
C THR A 84 -6.48 -12.56 8.59
N VAL A 85 -7.70 -13.09 8.72
CA VAL A 85 -8.06 -13.93 9.87
C VAL A 85 -7.80 -15.39 9.50
N THR A 86 -6.77 -15.97 10.09
CA THR A 86 -6.44 -17.39 9.89
C THR A 86 -7.49 -18.31 10.55
N PRO A 87 -7.62 -19.58 10.14
CA PRO A 87 -8.49 -20.55 10.83
C PRO A 87 -8.18 -20.70 12.32
N GLN A 88 -6.91 -20.56 12.71
CA GLN A 88 -6.47 -20.61 14.10
C GLN A 88 -6.96 -19.37 14.86
N SER A 89 -6.71 -18.18 14.31
CA SER A 89 -7.19 -16.91 14.87
C SER A 89 -8.72 -16.88 14.98
N ARG A 90 -9.44 -17.45 14.00
CA ARG A 90 -10.90 -17.55 14.03
C ARG A 90 -11.40 -18.29 15.27
N ARG A 91 -10.79 -19.44 15.60
CA ARG A 91 -11.18 -20.22 16.79
C ARG A 91 -10.94 -19.44 18.09
N VAL A 92 -9.85 -18.70 18.16
CA VAL A 92 -9.53 -17.87 19.33
C VAL A 92 -10.53 -16.71 19.45
N LEU A 93 -10.84 -16.04 18.34
CA LEU A 93 -11.84 -14.97 18.29
C LEU A 93 -13.26 -15.49 18.60
N ASP A 94 -13.63 -16.70 18.18
CA ASP A 94 -14.92 -17.28 18.54
C ASP A 94 -15.04 -17.54 20.04
N PHE A 95 -13.98 -18.06 20.67
CA PHE A 95 -13.93 -18.24 22.12
C PHE A 95 -13.97 -16.92 22.88
N LEU A 96 -13.23 -15.90 22.41
CA LEU A 96 -13.26 -14.54 22.97
C LEU A 96 -14.65 -13.92 22.87
N LYS A 97 -15.30 -14.04 21.72
CA LYS A 97 -16.68 -13.55 21.51
C LYS A 97 -17.66 -14.16 22.51
N GLU A 98 -17.56 -15.47 22.76
CA GLU A 98 -18.41 -16.18 23.72
C GLU A 98 -18.14 -15.75 25.16
N ASN A 99 -16.87 -15.64 25.56
CA ASN A 99 -16.49 -15.20 26.92
C ASN A 99 -16.91 -13.76 27.21
N LEU A 100 -16.84 -12.90 26.19
CA LEU A 100 -17.22 -11.50 26.26
C LEU A 100 -18.74 -11.30 26.12
N GLY A 101 -19.52 -12.38 25.88
CA GLY A 101 -20.97 -12.32 25.76
C GLY A 101 -21.45 -11.53 24.54
N LEU A 102 -20.62 -11.38 23.51
CA LEU A 102 -20.92 -10.56 22.35
C LEU A 102 -21.88 -11.27 21.39
N SER A 103 -22.85 -10.51 20.87
CA SER A 103 -23.71 -11.00 19.80
C SER A 103 -22.92 -11.16 18.50
N SER A 104 -23.28 -12.15 17.69
CA SER A 104 -22.65 -12.37 16.37
C SER A 104 -22.75 -11.15 15.45
N GLN A 105 -23.80 -10.34 15.57
CA GLN A 105 -23.96 -9.12 14.76
C GLN A 105 -22.94 -8.05 15.14
N ILE A 106 -22.73 -7.83 16.44
CA ILE A 106 -21.75 -6.84 16.94
C ILE A 106 -20.34 -7.30 16.59
N ALA A 107 -20.01 -8.57 16.86
CA ALA A 107 -18.70 -9.12 16.53
C ALA A 107 -18.37 -9.00 15.03
N ALA A 108 -19.32 -9.36 14.16
CA ALA A 108 -19.12 -9.23 12.71
C ALA A 108 -18.93 -7.77 12.26
N ALA A 109 -19.67 -6.82 12.85
CA ALA A 109 -19.52 -5.40 12.53
C ALA A 109 -18.14 -4.86 12.95
N LEU A 110 -17.63 -5.29 14.11
CA LEU A 110 -16.29 -4.92 14.58
C LEU A 110 -15.20 -5.52 13.70
N GLU A 111 -15.31 -6.81 13.37
CA GLU A 111 -14.35 -7.46 12.46
C GLU A 111 -14.32 -6.80 11.08
N ALA A 112 -15.48 -6.45 10.52
CA ALA A 112 -15.56 -5.77 9.24
C ALA A 112 -14.87 -4.40 9.27
N GLN A 113 -15.04 -3.63 10.36
CA GLN A 113 -14.35 -2.35 10.54
C GLN A 113 -12.83 -2.52 10.60
N VAL A 114 -12.35 -3.58 11.25
CA VAL A 114 -10.93 -3.89 11.36
C VAL A 114 -10.34 -4.36 10.03
N LEU A 115 -11.08 -5.18 9.27
CA LEU A 115 -10.59 -5.76 8.02
C LEU A 115 -10.59 -4.78 6.85
N LEU A 116 -11.54 -3.85 6.79
CA LEU A 116 -11.74 -2.95 5.66
C LEU A 116 -10.46 -2.18 5.25
N PRO A 117 -9.69 -1.54 6.18
CA PRO A 117 -8.44 -0.88 5.83
C PRO A 117 -7.39 -1.83 5.24
N HIS A 118 -7.34 -3.08 5.69
CA HIS A 118 -6.41 -4.08 5.18
C HIS A 118 -6.80 -4.55 3.78
N GLU A 119 -8.10 -4.71 3.52
CA GLU A 119 -8.60 -5.08 2.19
C GLU A 119 -8.34 -3.99 1.15
N GLU A 120 -8.63 -2.73 1.48
CA GLU A 120 -8.33 -1.59 0.60
C GLU A 120 -6.84 -1.50 0.26
N LYS A 121 -5.99 -1.72 1.27
CA LYS A 121 -4.55 -1.71 1.10
C LYS A 121 -4.06 -2.86 0.23
N ARG A 122 -4.60 -4.07 0.42
CA ARG A 122 -4.31 -5.23 -0.43
C ARG A 122 -4.69 -4.96 -1.89
N GLN A 123 -5.87 -4.41 -2.15
CA GLN A 123 -6.30 -4.07 -3.52
C GLN A 123 -5.35 -3.06 -4.17
N LYS A 124 -4.90 -2.04 -3.43
CA LYS A 124 -3.90 -1.08 -3.91
C LYS A 124 -2.58 -1.77 -4.25
N LEU A 125 -2.12 -2.71 -3.42
CA LEU A 125 -0.91 -3.49 -3.69
C LEU A 125 -1.06 -4.38 -4.93
N GLU A 126 -2.19 -5.07 -5.09
CA GLU A 126 -2.47 -5.89 -6.28
C GLU A 126 -2.47 -5.06 -7.56
N GLN A 127 -3.07 -3.85 -7.53
CA GLN A 127 -3.02 -2.92 -8.67
C GLN A 127 -1.59 -2.50 -9.01
N TYR A 128 -0.75 -2.21 -8.01
CA TYR A 128 0.66 -1.89 -8.23
C TYR A 128 1.41 -3.08 -8.85
N GLN A 129 1.24 -4.27 -8.26
CA GLN A 129 1.90 -5.49 -8.71
C GLN A 129 1.57 -5.82 -10.16
N GLN A 130 0.30 -5.70 -10.57
CA GLN A 130 -0.13 -5.94 -11.94
C GLN A 130 0.61 -5.02 -12.94
N VAL A 131 0.69 -3.72 -12.64
CA VAL A 131 1.40 -2.76 -13.49
C VAL A 131 2.91 -3.01 -13.49
N TYR A 132 3.48 -3.48 -12.38
CA TYR A 132 4.89 -3.88 -12.32
C TYR A 132 5.17 -5.10 -13.19
N ILE A 133 4.31 -6.12 -13.12
CA ILE A 133 4.41 -7.35 -13.94
C ILE A 133 4.36 -6.99 -15.43
N GLU A 134 3.42 -6.14 -15.84
CA GLU A 134 3.34 -5.66 -17.23
C GLU A 134 4.62 -4.92 -17.67
N ALA A 135 5.21 -4.12 -16.78
CA ALA A 135 6.43 -3.40 -17.05
C ALA A 135 7.65 -4.32 -17.24
N ILE A 136 7.83 -5.33 -16.38
CA ILE A 136 8.96 -6.28 -16.46
C ILE A 136 8.81 -7.27 -17.63
N GLN A 137 7.57 -7.54 -18.07
CA GLN A 137 7.31 -8.33 -19.29
C GLN A 137 7.75 -7.59 -20.57
N LEU A 138 7.61 -6.26 -20.59
CA LEU A 138 8.06 -5.42 -21.70
C LEU A 138 9.59 -5.31 -21.73
N GLU A 139 10.21 -5.04 -20.59
CA GLU A 139 11.65 -4.87 -20.46
C GLU A 139 12.09 -5.11 -19.01
N ASN A 140 13.06 -6.00 -18.79
CA ASN A 140 13.63 -6.25 -17.46
C ASN A 140 15.14 -5.96 -17.47
N PRO A 141 15.65 -4.94 -16.74
CA PRO A 141 14.93 -4.02 -15.85
C PRO A 141 14.10 -2.97 -16.62
N PRO A 142 12.98 -2.49 -16.07
CA PRO A 142 12.10 -1.57 -16.78
C PRO A 142 12.77 -0.21 -17.01
N HIS A 143 12.56 0.34 -18.20
CA HIS A 143 13.12 1.63 -18.63
C HIS A 143 12.92 2.75 -17.58
N PRO A 144 13.87 3.70 -17.42
CA PRO A 144 13.77 4.79 -16.45
C PRO A 144 12.46 5.61 -16.50
N ILE A 145 11.85 5.72 -17.68
CA ILE A 145 10.54 6.38 -17.86
C ILE A 145 9.41 5.57 -17.19
N ILE A 146 9.42 4.25 -17.35
CA ILE A 146 8.43 3.35 -16.73
C ILE A 146 8.64 3.32 -15.21
N ARG A 147 9.89 3.28 -14.72
CA ARG A 147 10.20 3.44 -13.28
C ARG A 147 9.66 4.74 -12.70
N ARG A 148 9.71 5.86 -13.43
CA ARG A 148 9.13 7.14 -12.98
C ARG A 148 7.59 7.08 -12.92
N ARG A 149 6.94 6.37 -13.85
CA ARG A 149 5.49 6.16 -13.86
C ARG A 149 5.05 5.26 -12.70
N LEU A 150 5.77 4.18 -12.42
CA LEU A 150 5.55 3.30 -11.27
C LEU A 150 5.66 4.06 -9.94
N ARG A 151 6.68 4.91 -9.77
CA ARG A 151 6.76 5.80 -8.58
C ARG A 151 5.61 6.79 -8.45
N SER A 152 5.02 7.19 -9.58
CA SER A 152 3.85 8.08 -9.56
C SER A 152 2.59 7.29 -9.17
N LEU A 153 2.44 6.06 -9.67
CA LEU A 153 1.39 5.14 -9.27
C LEU A 153 1.46 4.79 -7.79
N GLN A 154 2.65 4.45 -7.27
CA GLN A 154 2.90 4.19 -5.85
C GLN A 154 2.38 5.33 -4.97
N ARG A 155 2.72 6.59 -5.31
CA ARG A 155 2.28 7.77 -4.56
C ARG A 155 0.76 7.97 -4.62
N LEU A 156 0.14 7.73 -5.78
CA LEU A 156 -1.32 7.79 -5.93
C LEU A 156 -2.04 6.72 -5.11
N LEU A 157 -1.42 5.55 -4.96
CA LEU A 157 -1.94 4.44 -4.18
C LEU A 157 -1.59 4.55 -2.68
N HIS A 158 -0.84 5.58 -2.27
CA HIS A 158 -0.38 5.77 -0.89
C HIS A 158 0.38 4.55 -0.32
N LEU A 159 1.13 3.85 -1.16
CA LEU A 159 1.93 2.68 -0.77
C LEU A 159 3.32 3.12 -0.30
N SER A 160 3.78 2.53 0.79
CA SER A 160 5.12 2.81 1.32
C SER A 160 6.22 2.13 0.49
N ASP A 161 7.44 2.69 0.53
CA ASP A 161 8.59 2.13 -0.19
C ASP A 161 8.92 0.70 0.26
N ASP A 162 8.73 0.39 1.55
CA ASP A 162 8.98 -0.94 2.11
C ASP A 162 8.01 -1.99 1.52
N GLU A 163 6.74 -1.61 1.37
CA GLU A 163 5.70 -2.50 0.82
C GLU A 163 5.89 -2.75 -0.66
N VAL A 164 6.25 -1.71 -1.42
CA VAL A 164 6.58 -1.84 -2.85
C VAL A 164 7.81 -2.71 -3.03
N ARG A 165 8.88 -2.48 -2.26
CA ARG A 165 10.09 -3.30 -2.34
C ARG A 165 9.80 -4.76 -2.08
N PHE A 166 9.07 -5.07 -1.01
CA PHE A 166 8.68 -6.45 -0.70
C PHE A 166 7.85 -7.07 -1.84
N ALA A 167 6.91 -6.32 -2.40
CA ALA A 167 6.09 -6.78 -3.52
C ALA A 167 6.91 -7.06 -4.80
N GLU A 168 7.85 -6.18 -5.16
CA GLU A 168 8.74 -6.36 -6.31
C GLU A 168 9.66 -7.58 -6.10
N GLU A 169 10.26 -7.72 -4.92
CA GLU A 169 11.11 -8.87 -4.56
C GLU A 169 10.36 -10.21 -4.65
N GLN A 170 9.11 -10.26 -4.19
CA GLN A 170 8.28 -11.48 -4.31
C GLN A 170 8.02 -11.87 -5.77
N ILE A 171 7.80 -10.89 -6.66
CA ILE A 171 7.57 -11.12 -8.09
C ILE A 171 8.85 -11.61 -8.77
N GLU A 172 10.01 -11.03 -8.41
CA GLU A 172 11.31 -11.41 -8.98
C GLU A 172 11.78 -12.81 -8.53
N LEU A 173 11.44 -13.23 -7.30
CA LEU A 173 11.77 -14.54 -6.75
C LEU A 173 10.84 -15.67 -7.23
N GLN A 174 9.67 -15.35 -7.77
CA GLN A 174 8.69 -16.32 -8.27
C GLN A 174 8.35 -16.08 -9.75
N PRO A 175 9.21 -16.54 -10.69
CA PRO A 175 8.98 -16.39 -12.13
C PRO A 175 7.73 -17.14 -12.64
N ALA A 176 7.11 -18.00 -11.83
CA ALA A 176 5.84 -18.67 -12.16
C ALA A 176 4.63 -17.71 -12.28
N MET A 177 4.76 -16.46 -11.81
CA MET A 177 3.75 -15.40 -12.01
C MET A 177 3.91 -14.67 -13.35
N LEU A 178 5.00 -14.90 -14.08
CA LEU A 178 5.13 -14.46 -15.47
C LEU A 178 4.44 -15.50 -16.36
N PRO A 179 3.48 -15.12 -17.23
CA PRO A 179 3.01 -16.01 -18.29
C PRO A 179 4.22 -16.44 -19.15
N PRO A 180 4.21 -17.67 -19.72
CA PRO A 180 5.34 -18.17 -20.48
C PRO A 180 5.75 -17.17 -21.56
N GLU A 181 7.05 -16.87 -21.64
CA GLU A 181 7.65 -15.98 -22.64
C GLU A 181 7.04 -16.29 -24.01
N THR A 182 6.20 -15.38 -24.49
CA THR A 182 5.85 -15.37 -25.91
C THR A 182 6.95 -14.58 -26.61
N GLU A 183 7.58 -15.26 -27.56
CA GLU A 183 8.71 -14.88 -28.42
C GLU A 183 8.86 -13.38 -28.79
N PRO A 184 10.09 -12.93 -29.09
CA PRO A 184 10.45 -11.51 -29.14
C PRO A 184 9.73 -10.76 -30.26
N ARG A 185 8.93 -9.75 -29.90
CA ARG A 185 8.52 -8.70 -30.84
C ARG A 185 9.65 -7.69 -31.02
N HIS A 186 10.57 -8.01 -31.92
CA HIS A 186 11.30 -6.97 -32.64
C HIS A 186 10.29 -6.22 -33.53
N GLU A 187 10.01 -4.96 -33.19
CA GLU A 187 9.95 -3.80 -34.11
C GLU A 187 9.23 -2.64 -33.42
N ILE A 188 10.01 -1.78 -32.75
CA ILE A 188 9.68 -0.36 -32.68
C ILE A 188 10.87 0.41 -33.25
N GLU A 189 11.08 0.32 -34.56
CA GLU A 189 11.86 1.29 -35.33
C GLU A 189 10.96 1.91 -36.39
N ALA A 190 10.14 2.90 -35.98
CA ALA A 190 9.54 3.83 -36.93
C ALA A 190 9.05 5.09 -36.21
N LEU A 191 9.94 5.84 -35.55
CA LEU A 191 9.70 7.25 -35.23
C LEU A 191 11.01 7.98 -34.85
N SER A 192 12.03 7.90 -35.71
CA SER A 192 13.04 8.95 -35.76
C SER A 192 13.78 8.97 -37.10
N GLY A 193 13.49 10.00 -37.89
CA GLY A 193 14.47 10.60 -38.79
C GLY A 193 14.71 9.90 -40.13
N LYS A 194 14.11 10.46 -41.19
CA LYS A 194 14.88 10.83 -42.39
C LYS A 194 14.11 11.86 -43.22
N ARG A 195 14.68 13.07 -43.24
CA ARG A 195 14.41 14.12 -44.22
C ARG A 195 14.56 13.55 -45.62
N ALA A 196 13.52 13.69 -46.44
CA ALA A 196 13.62 13.52 -47.88
C ALA A 196 14.45 14.68 -48.45
N ILE A 197 15.62 14.37 -49.00
CA ILE A 197 16.37 15.27 -49.88
C ILE A 197 16.02 14.80 -51.30
N ALA A 198 15.25 15.60 -52.02
CA ALA A 198 15.00 15.42 -53.44
C ALA A 198 16.23 15.88 -54.22
N ALA A 199 16.85 14.98 -54.96
CA ALA A 199 17.73 15.31 -56.08
C ALA A 199 17.40 14.33 -57.20
N VAL A 200 16.62 14.83 -58.17
CA VAL A 200 16.37 14.17 -59.44
C VAL A 200 17.38 14.75 -60.42
N SER A 201 18.28 13.92 -60.92
CA SER A 201 19.00 14.20 -62.15
C SER A 201 19.40 12.90 -62.85
N ASP A 202 19.06 12.88 -64.14
CA ASP A 202 19.64 12.10 -65.23
C ASP A 202 18.99 10.75 -65.61
N LEU A 203 17.93 10.87 -66.42
CA LEU A 203 17.68 9.94 -67.52
C LEU A 203 17.83 10.70 -68.85
N SER A 204 18.98 10.50 -69.49
CA SER A 204 19.26 10.92 -70.86
C SER A 204 18.72 9.88 -71.82
N ILE A 205 17.82 10.24 -72.75
CA ILE A 205 17.81 9.74 -74.14
C ILE A 205 17.27 10.83 -75.09
N ASP A 206 17.95 10.86 -76.22
CA ASP A 206 18.08 11.82 -77.31
C ASP A 206 17.01 11.69 -78.42
N HIS A 207 17.02 12.72 -79.29
CA HIS A 207 16.60 12.81 -80.69
C HIS A 207 15.18 13.27 -81.07
N GLY A 208 15.14 14.41 -81.79
CA GLY A 208 14.00 14.85 -82.60
C GLY A 208 14.08 16.27 -83.15
N THR A 209 15.05 16.56 -84.02
CA THR A 209 15.10 17.71 -84.98
C THR A 209 13.84 17.63 -85.90
N VAL A 210 13.18 18.69 -86.39
CA VAL A 210 13.58 19.68 -87.42
C VAL A 210 12.39 20.64 -87.68
N ALA A 211 12.74 21.92 -87.91
CA ALA A 211 12.07 23.01 -88.64
C ALA A 211 10.80 23.67 -88.08
#